data_AF-A0A7X8WHK4-F1
#
_entry.id   AF-A0A7X8WHK4-F1
#
_cell.length_a   1.000
_cell.length_b   1.000
_cell.length_c   1.000
_cell.angle_alpha   90.00
_cell.angle_beta   90.00
_cell.angle_gamma   90.00
#
_symmetry.space_group_name_H-M   'P 1'
#
loop_
_entity.id
_entity.type
_entity.pdbx_description
1 polymer ?
#
loop_
_entity_poly.entity_id
_entity_poly.type
_entity_poly.pdbx_seq_one_letter_code
_entity_poly.pdbx_strand_id
1 'polypeptide(L)'
;MFKIIKKKKIEMIILVLFFCLMIVGCSSLESRQQNILDSVFLSDEPSYYLTLNEKDELTDISLITAIVDVINKNANMVDVYKAIPEKYKTNLSLYDFTVYLSILENEKGYRVSEFYRLNDEKKAELNSNLTTDMPSLALLTQKTEYYIFSFRADSSQLDDYTVIIGIQHDDDGNPYLSDKWIQSINNLNEFSKIYFDSIEKQDSDMLAWLFTQSYEESPSDQMAKIDKDKADLLINYYRLQVKTSPKDSIPIVLLPNKMSFLQNLEIQNNDGKEYRTCTFSQKNDVISISDPYPEMIKNMHLNVYYKDEFLLSWSNNGIRQTYYSYPLNDILGEPSIIKTSLSTSLDENDNYWRITYPEISLIIRGTADSKDKSWSGVIERIEMDAESKNISLGEPKTKEGAIYIGMSLSDFYSQYPFSPEADYIIPGKDQNEKMEMVVQVNKESVQSLILRSVY
;
A
#
# COMPACT_ATOMS: atom_id res chain seq x y z
N MET A 1 47.16 17.65 33.08
CA MET A 1 47.37 17.69 31.61
C MET A 1 47.69 16.34 30.95
N PHE A 2 47.69 15.20 31.67
CA PHE A 2 48.03 13.87 31.10
C PHE A 2 46.84 12.94 30.79
N LYS A 3 45.60 13.33 31.08
CA LYS A 3 44.39 12.51 30.83
C LYS A 3 43.71 12.75 29.48
N ILE A 4 43.92 13.90 28.84
CA ILE A 4 43.24 14.26 27.58
C ILE A 4 43.97 13.66 26.36
N ILE A 5 45.29 13.46 26.44
CA ILE A 5 46.10 12.93 25.33
C ILE A 5 45.86 11.42 25.10
N LYS A 6 45.47 10.65 26.14
CA LYS A 6 45.17 9.22 25.99
C LYS A 6 43.85 8.96 25.27
N LYS A 7 42.83 9.82 25.44
CA LYS A 7 41.50 9.61 24.83
C LYS A 7 41.53 9.83 23.31
N LYS A 8 42.24 10.87 22.83
CA LYS A 8 42.44 11.11 21.39
C LYS A 8 43.26 10.03 20.68
N LYS A 9 44.23 9.40 21.36
CA LYS A 9 44.99 8.27 20.79
C LYS A 9 44.15 7.01 20.66
N ILE A 10 43.21 6.77 21.57
CA ILE A 10 42.30 5.61 21.51
C ILE A 10 41.24 5.81 20.42
N GLU A 11 40.67 7.01 20.29
CA GLU A 11 39.72 7.34 19.22
C GLU A 11 40.37 7.26 17.83
N MET A 12 41.63 7.68 17.69
CA MET A 12 42.37 7.56 16.43
C MET A 12 42.72 6.10 16.09
N ILE A 13 43.03 5.25 17.08
CA ILE A 13 43.26 3.81 16.86
C ILE A 13 41.97 3.11 16.45
N ILE A 14 40.83 3.47 17.04
CA ILE A 14 39.52 2.91 16.66
C ILE A 14 39.16 3.31 15.23
N LEU A 15 39.40 4.58 14.85
CA LEU A 15 39.12 5.06 13.50
C LEU A 15 40.01 4.37 12.44
N VAL A 16 41.28 4.13 12.76
CA VAL A 16 42.20 3.38 11.88
C VAL A 16 41.84 1.89 11.82
N LEU A 17 41.38 1.28 12.92
CA LEU A 17 40.88 -0.11 12.90
C LEU A 17 39.61 -0.25 12.06
N PHE A 18 38.70 0.72 12.12
CA PHE A 18 37.48 0.74 11.31
C PHE A 18 37.82 0.93 9.82
N PHE A 19 38.80 1.78 9.50
CA PHE A 19 39.27 1.97 8.12
C PHE A 19 40.01 0.74 7.58
N CYS A 20 40.78 0.03 8.41
CA CYS A 20 41.43 -1.22 8.02
C CYS A 20 40.43 -2.38 7.83
N LEU A 21 39.35 -2.45 8.61
CA LEU A 21 38.29 -3.46 8.43
C LEU A 21 37.48 -3.22 7.14
N MET A 22 37.29 -1.97 6.73
CA MET A 22 36.66 -1.62 5.45
C MET A 22 37.53 -1.97 4.23
N ILE A 23 38.87 -2.05 4.39
CA ILE A 23 39.80 -2.42 3.31
C ILE A 23 39.97 -3.94 3.20
N VAL A 24 39.84 -4.69 4.30
CA VAL A 24 39.95 -6.16 4.28
C VAL A 24 38.68 -6.84 3.70
N GLY A 25 37.54 -6.16 3.69
CA GLY A 25 36.31 -6.62 3.02
C GLY A 25 36.35 -6.66 1.49
N CYS A 26 37.33 -6.02 0.84
CA CYS A 26 37.45 -5.97 -0.63
C CYS A 26 38.41 -7.01 -1.25
N SER A 27 38.99 -7.93 -0.47
CA SER A 27 40.05 -8.83 -0.97
C SER A 27 39.61 -10.26 -1.32
N SER A 28 38.30 -10.58 -1.28
CA SER A 28 37.78 -11.89 -1.69
C SER A 28 37.17 -11.93 -3.10
N LEU A 29 37.10 -10.80 -3.82
CA LEU A 29 36.64 -10.77 -5.22
C LEU A 29 37.76 -10.91 -6.27
N GLU A 30 39.00 -10.50 -5.97
CA GLU A 30 40.10 -10.58 -6.95
C GLU A 30 40.65 -12.00 -7.14
N SER A 31 40.62 -12.85 -6.11
CA SER A 31 41.11 -14.24 -6.23
C SER A 31 40.18 -15.16 -7.05
N ARG A 32 38.94 -14.74 -7.32
CA ARG A 32 38.01 -15.45 -8.21
C ARG A 32 38.13 -15.00 -9.67
N GLN A 33 38.73 -13.84 -9.94
CA GLN A 33 38.98 -13.33 -11.30
C GLN A 33 40.24 -13.94 -11.94
N GLN A 34 41.27 -14.29 -11.15
CA GLN A 34 42.51 -14.84 -11.72
C GLN A 34 42.44 -16.31 -12.17
N ASN A 35 41.51 -17.11 -11.63
CA ASN A 35 41.33 -18.50 -12.06
C ASN A 35 40.36 -18.68 -13.26
N ILE A 36 39.82 -17.58 -13.82
CA ILE A 36 38.97 -17.60 -15.02
C ILE A 36 39.74 -17.13 -16.27
N LEU A 37 41.00 -16.68 -16.13
CA LEU A 37 41.76 -16.13 -17.27
C LEU A 37 42.45 -17.17 -18.17
N ASP A 38 42.52 -18.43 -17.77
CA ASP A 38 43.21 -19.47 -18.54
C ASP A 38 42.26 -20.60 -18.95
N SER A 39 41.23 -20.27 -19.75
CA SER A 39 40.67 -21.13 -20.83
C SER A 39 39.26 -20.67 -21.23
N VAL A 40 39.14 -19.56 -21.96
CA VAL A 40 37.94 -19.31 -22.78
C VAL A 40 38.43 -18.84 -24.13
N PHE A 41 38.39 -19.72 -25.11
CA PHE A 41 38.35 -19.31 -26.51
C PHE A 41 37.10 -18.44 -26.66
N LEU A 42 37.28 -17.13 -26.76
CA LEU A 42 36.23 -16.19 -27.13
C LEU A 42 35.80 -16.53 -28.57
N SER A 43 34.68 -17.21 -28.72
CA SER A 43 33.92 -17.10 -29.96
C SER A 43 33.30 -15.70 -29.98
N ASP A 44 33.71 -14.87 -30.94
CA ASP A 44 33.15 -13.52 -31.18
C ASP A 44 31.71 -13.55 -31.72
N GLU A 45 31.07 -14.72 -31.81
CA GLU A 45 29.66 -14.82 -32.18
C GLU A 45 28.77 -14.53 -30.96
N PRO A 46 27.77 -13.64 -31.09
CA PRO A 46 26.81 -13.42 -30.01
C PRO A 46 26.04 -14.71 -29.76
N SER A 47 26.04 -15.17 -28.51
CA SER A 47 25.29 -16.35 -28.04
C SER A 47 23.76 -16.16 -28.08
N TYR A 48 23.29 -14.95 -28.40
CA TYR A 48 21.88 -14.62 -28.58
C TYR A 48 21.69 -13.77 -29.84
N TYR A 49 20.73 -14.15 -30.68
CA TYR A 49 20.40 -13.43 -31.92
C TYR A 49 19.03 -12.79 -31.79
N LEU A 50 19.01 -11.47 -31.90
CA LEU A 50 17.78 -10.69 -31.87
C LEU A 50 17.23 -10.55 -33.30
N THR A 51 15.95 -10.88 -33.48
CA THR A 51 15.32 -10.84 -34.81
C THR A 51 14.95 -9.41 -35.18
N LEU A 52 15.42 -8.90 -36.32
CA LEU A 52 15.04 -7.58 -36.86
C LEU A 52 14.02 -7.75 -38.00
N ASN A 53 13.33 -6.66 -38.36
CA ASN A 53 12.46 -6.66 -39.53
C ASN A 53 13.28 -6.62 -40.85
N GLU A 54 12.60 -6.66 -41.99
CA GLU A 54 13.23 -6.61 -43.33
C GLU A 54 14.07 -5.35 -43.60
N LYS A 55 13.94 -4.31 -42.76
CA LYS A 55 14.69 -3.04 -42.84
C LYS A 55 15.82 -2.95 -41.81
N ASP A 56 16.15 -4.05 -41.14
CA ASP A 56 17.13 -4.07 -40.04
C ASP A 56 16.73 -3.16 -38.85
N GLU A 57 15.44 -3.01 -38.61
CA GLU A 57 14.89 -2.25 -37.49
C GLU A 57 14.34 -3.19 -36.41
N LEU A 58 14.47 -2.76 -35.16
CA LEU A 58 13.91 -3.44 -34.01
C LEU A 58 12.38 -3.31 -34.03
N THR A 59 11.66 -4.38 -33.68
CA THR A 59 10.20 -4.35 -33.52
C THR A 59 9.81 -4.61 -32.07
N ASP A 60 8.58 -4.21 -31.68
CA ASP A 60 8.08 -4.44 -30.33
C ASP A 60 8.15 -5.90 -29.95
N ILE A 61 7.68 -6.76 -30.87
CA ILE A 61 7.67 -8.21 -30.69
C ILE A 61 9.10 -8.73 -30.48
N SER A 62 10.07 -8.26 -31.27
CA SER A 62 11.47 -8.68 -31.13
C SER A 62 12.06 -8.30 -29.78
N LEU A 63 11.83 -7.05 -29.33
CA LEU A 63 12.34 -6.55 -28.06
C LEU A 63 11.67 -7.26 -26.87
N ILE A 64 10.35 -7.39 -26.91
CA ILE A 64 9.57 -8.07 -25.86
C ILE A 64 9.95 -9.55 -25.80
N THR A 65 10.11 -10.23 -26.94
CA THR A 65 10.55 -11.63 -26.95
C THR A 65 11.92 -11.78 -26.30
N ALA A 66 12.85 -10.86 -26.58
CA ALA A 66 14.17 -10.88 -25.93
C ALA A 66 14.09 -10.67 -24.42
N ILE A 67 13.22 -9.77 -23.95
CA ILE A 67 12.93 -9.58 -22.52
C ILE A 67 12.34 -10.86 -21.91
N VAL A 68 11.36 -11.47 -22.58
CA VAL A 68 10.70 -12.71 -22.14
C VAL A 68 11.69 -13.88 -22.08
N ASP A 69 12.61 -13.99 -23.03
CA ASP A 69 13.64 -15.03 -23.04
C ASP A 69 14.56 -14.93 -21.81
N VAL A 70 14.88 -13.71 -21.37
CA VAL A 70 15.62 -13.50 -20.12
C VAL A 70 14.78 -13.91 -18.92
N ILE A 71 13.55 -13.38 -18.80
CA ILE A 71 12.65 -13.67 -17.67
C ILE A 71 12.41 -15.18 -17.49
N ASN A 72 12.20 -15.89 -18.61
CA ASN A 72 11.97 -17.33 -18.63
C ASN A 72 13.26 -18.17 -18.53
N LYS A 73 14.43 -17.53 -18.39
CA LYS A 73 15.75 -18.17 -18.30
C LYS A 73 16.12 -18.99 -19.54
N ASN A 74 15.59 -18.61 -20.70
CA ASN A 74 15.95 -19.18 -22.00
C ASN A 74 17.20 -18.52 -22.60
N ALA A 75 17.51 -17.29 -22.19
CA ALA A 75 18.68 -16.54 -22.63
C ALA A 75 19.41 -15.89 -21.45
N ASN A 76 20.72 -15.68 -21.61
CA ASN A 76 21.49 -14.92 -20.63
C ASN A 76 21.26 -13.42 -20.82
N MET A 77 21.05 -12.72 -19.70
CA MET A 77 20.76 -11.30 -19.67
C MET A 77 21.85 -10.42 -20.30
N VAL A 78 23.13 -10.75 -20.10
CA VAL A 78 24.25 -10.01 -20.68
C VAL A 78 24.28 -10.15 -22.20
N ASP A 79 23.97 -11.34 -22.70
CA ASP A 79 23.99 -11.65 -24.12
C ASP A 79 22.85 -10.95 -24.84
N VAL A 80 21.65 -10.95 -24.24
CA VAL A 80 20.49 -10.18 -24.74
C VAL A 80 20.80 -8.68 -24.78
N TYR A 81 21.36 -8.12 -23.71
CA TYR A 81 21.74 -6.70 -23.68
C TYR A 81 22.73 -6.34 -24.80
N LYS A 82 23.72 -7.21 -25.06
CA LYS A 82 24.69 -7.02 -26.15
C LYS A 82 24.07 -7.14 -27.53
N ALA A 83 23.07 -8.01 -27.69
CA ALA A 83 22.36 -8.21 -28.96
C ALA A 83 21.45 -7.04 -29.34
N ILE A 84 20.97 -6.25 -28.37
CA ILE A 84 20.19 -5.02 -28.65
C ILE A 84 21.13 -3.96 -29.27
N PRO A 85 20.83 -3.45 -30.49
CA PRO A 85 21.63 -2.41 -31.13
C PRO A 85 21.75 -1.14 -30.28
N GLU A 86 22.94 -0.52 -30.25
CA GLU A 86 23.24 0.65 -29.41
C GLU A 86 22.23 1.80 -29.55
N LYS A 87 21.73 2.06 -30.77
CA LYS A 87 20.70 3.10 -31.00
C LYS A 87 19.43 2.89 -30.17
N TYR A 88 19.08 1.65 -29.83
CA TYR A 88 17.86 1.27 -29.10
C TYR A 88 18.07 1.09 -27.57
N LYS A 89 19.29 1.36 -27.08
CA LYS A 89 19.62 1.33 -25.64
C LYS A 89 20.51 2.52 -25.24
N THR A 90 20.39 3.63 -25.96
CA THR A 90 21.21 4.82 -25.75
C THR A 90 21.17 5.25 -24.27
N ASN A 91 22.35 5.35 -23.64
CA ASN A 91 22.56 5.67 -22.21
C ASN A 91 22.04 4.65 -21.18
N LEU A 92 21.44 3.54 -21.61
CA LEU A 92 21.03 2.48 -20.68
C LEU A 92 22.24 1.61 -20.32
N SER A 93 22.64 1.61 -19.05
CA SER A 93 23.74 0.76 -18.60
C SER A 93 23.32 -0.72 -18.50
N LEU A 94 24.29 -1.64 -18.63
CA LEU A 94 24.03 -3.07 -18.38
C LEU A 94 23.53 -3.31 -16.94
N TYR A 95 24.01 -2.52 -15.97
CA TYR A 95 23.56 -2.61 -14.59
C TYR A 95 22.07 -2.26 -14.46
N ASP A 96 21.64 -1.13 -15.02
CA ASP A 96 20.24 -0.68 -14.95
C ASP A 96 19.31 -1.67 -15.66
N PHE A 97 19.73 -2.17 -16.82
CA PHE A 97 19.01 -3.23 -17.54
C PHE A 97 18.89 -4.50 -16.69
N THR A 98 19.97 -4.88 -16.00
CA THR A 98 20.00 -6.07 -15.15
C THR A 98 19.06 -5.94 -13.96
N VAL A 99 19.12 -4.81 -13.25
CA VAL A 99 18.24 -4.54 -12.11
C VAL A 99 16.78 -4.57 -12.56
N TYR A 100 16.46 -3.92 -13.67
CA TYR A 100 15.09 -3.87 -14.21
C TYR A 100 14.52 -5.25 -14.49
N LEU A 101 15.24 -6.08 -15.24
CA LEU A 101 14.76 -7.41 -15.60
C LEU A 101 14.73 -8.36 -14.39
N SER A 102 15.64 -8.20 -13.42
CA SER A 102 15.64 -9.01 -12.19
C SER A 102 14.37 -8.82 -11.34
N ILE A 103 13.63 -7.72 -11.54
CA ILE A 103 12.33 -7.50 -10.86
C ILE A 103 11.29 -8.49 -11.39
N LEU A 104 11.33 -8.76 -12.70
CA LEU A 104 10.39 -9.63 -13.39
C LEU A 104 10.81 -11.10 -13.37
N GLU A 105 12.08 -11.38 -13.12
CA GLU A 105 12.56 -12.74 -12.87
C GLU A 105 11.92 -13.29 -11.59
N ASN A 106 11.33 -14.48 -11.70
CA ASN A 106 10.67 -15.12 -10.58
C ASN A 106 11.35 -16.46 -10.25
N GLU A 107 11.81 -16.61 -9.01
CA GLU A 107 12.45 -17.85 -8.54
C GLU A 107 11.45 -18.97 -8.24
N LYS A 108 10.15 -18.67 -8.17
CA LYS A 108 9.08 -19.60 -7.76
C LYS A 108 8.47 -20.41 -8.89
N GLY A 109 9.14 -20.48 -10.05
CA GLY A 109 8.67 -21.29 -11.18
C GLY A 109 7.48 -20.66 -11.92
N TYR A 110 7.43 -19.33 -11.99
CA TYR A 110 6.53 -18.63 -12.91
C TYR A 110 7.24 -18.34 -14.22
N ARG A 111 6.50 -18.43 -15.32
CA ARG A 111 7.00 -18.13 -16.66
C ARG A 111 5.99 -17.28 -17.40
N VAL A 112 6.48 -16.33 -18.20
CA VAL A 112 5.63 -15.61 -19.14
C VAL A 112 5.14 -16.60 -20.19
N SER A 113 3.83 -16.84 -20.23
CA SER A 113 3.19 -17.74 -21.19
C SER A 113 2.68 -16.98 -22.41
N GLU A 114 2.31 -15.72 -22.24
CA GLU A 114 1.77 -14.87 -23.29
C GLU A 114 2.04 -13.40 -22.96
N PHE A 115 2.02 -12.57 -23.99
CA PHE A 115 1.98 -11.13 -23.84
C PHE A 115 1.06 -10.51 -24.88
N TYR A 116 0.44 -9.39 -24.54
CA TYR A 116 -0.43 -8.65 -25.47
C TYR A 116 -0.41 -7.16 -25.17
N ARG A 117 -0.66 -6.36 -26.20
CA ARG A 117 -0.73 -4.91 -26.10
C ARG A 117 -1.98 -4.50 -25.33
N LEU A 118 -1.83 -3.53 -24.44
CA LEU A 118 -2.94 -2.92 -23.70
C LEU A 118 -3.85 -2.13 -24.65
N ASN A 119 -5.15 -2.10 -24.35
CA ASN A 119 -6.10 -1.33 -25.16
C ASN A 119 -5.91 0.18 -25.01
N ASP A 120 -6.38 0.96 -26.00
CA ASP A 120 -6.17 2.40 -26.05
C ASP A 120 -6.84 3.17 -24.89
N GLU A 121 -7.95 2.66 -24.35
CA GLU A 121 -8.65 3.27 -23.21
C GLU A 121 -7.80 3.22 -21.93
N LYS A 122 -7.33 2.01 -21.55
CA LYS A 122 -6.45 1.85 -20.40
C LYS A 122 -5.09 2.51 -20.62
N LYS A 123 -4.59 2.52 -21.86
CA LYS A 123 -3.39 3.30 -22.22
C LYS A 123 -3.58 4.78 -21.94
N ALA A 124 -4.73 5.35 -22.33
CA ALA A 124 -5.02 6.76 -22.09
C ALA A 124 -5.12 7.08 -20.58
N GLU A 125 -5.73 6.18 -19.79
CA GLU A 125 -5.77 6.28 -18.32
C GLU A 125 -4.36 6.29 -17.71
N LEU A 126 -3.53 5.29 -18.06
CA LEU A 126 -2.15 5.20 -17.57
C LEU A 126 -1.32 6.42 -17.99
N ASN A 127 -1.48 6.88 -19.22
CA ASN A 127 -0.76 8.06 -19.72
C ASN A 127 -1.17 9.34 -18.97
N SER A 128 -2.47 9.50 -18.68
CA SER A 128 -2.97 10.64 -17.91
C SER A 128 -2.38 10.64 -16.50
N ASN A 129 -2.40 9.48 -15.82
CA ASN A 129 -1.86 9.34 -14.47
C ASN A 129 -0.35 9.59 -14.46
N LEU A 130 0.42 8.95 -15.34
CA LEU A 130 1.89 9.09 -15.37
C LEU A 130 2.32 10.51 -15.76
N THR A 131 1.62 11.16 -16.69
CA THR A 131 1.90 12.56 -17.05
C THR A 131 1.60 13.52 -15.89
N THR A 132 0.57 13.22 -15.09
CA THR A 132 0.21 14.03 -13.92
C THR A 132 1.20 13.85 -12.78
N ASP A 133 1.63 12.61 -12.53
CA ASP A 133 2.51 12.28 -11.42
C ASP A 133 3.99 12.57 -11.73
N MET A 134 4.40 12.39 -12.98
CA MET A 134 5.77 12.53 -13.45
C MET A 134 5.84 13.42 -14.71
N PRO A 135 5.60 14.74 -14.60
CA PRO A 135 5.59 15.65 -15.75
C PRO A 135 6.88 15.63 -16.57
N SER A 136 8.03 15.33 -15.95
CA SER A 136 9.33 15.18 -16.61
C SER A 136 9.38 14.03 -17.62
N LEU A 137 8.50 13.04 -17.49
CA LEU A 137 8.34 11.89 -18.38
C LEU A 137 7.18 12.04 -19.36
N ALA A 138 6.46 13.18 -19.39
CA ALA A 138 5.25 13.36 -20.19
C ALA A 138 5.44 13.04 -21.69
N LEU A 139 6.51 13.53 -22.31
CA LEU A 139 6.81 13.26 -23.73
C LEU A 139 7.10 11.77 -23.97
N LEU A 140 7.81 11.14 -23.05
CA LEU A 140 8.15 9.72 -23.11
C LEU A 140 6.90 8.85 -22.98
N THR A 141 6.00 9.25 -22.07
CA THR A 141 4.70 8.62 -21.80
C THR A 141 3.81 8.61 -23.04
N GLN A 142 3.75 9.72 -23.78
CA GLN A 142 2.98 9.82 -25.02
C GLN A 142 3.46 8.84 -26.09
N LYS A 143 4.75 8.52 -26.09
CA LYS A 143 5.40 7.57 -27.01
C LYS A 143 5.58 6.18 -26.40
N THR A 144 4.87 5.86 -25.33
CA THR A 144 4.94 4.54 -24.70
C THR A 144 3.76 3.68 -25.14
N GLU A 145 4.05 2.44 -25.51
CA GLU A 145 3.05 1.37 -25.61
C GLU A 145 3.15 0.48 -24.37
N TYR A 146 2.00 0.05 -23.86
CA TYR A 146 1.95 -0.83 -22.69
C TYR A 146 1.61 -2.24 -23.10
N TYR A 147 2.26 -3.19 -22.44
CA TYR A 147 2.08 -4.61 -22.65
C TYR A 147 1.76 -5.29 -21.34
N ILE A 148 0.86 -6.27 -21.40
CA ILE A 148 0.58 -7.18 -20.30
C ILE A 148 1.35 -8.46 -20.54
N PHE A 149 2.11 -8.90 -19.56
CA PHE A 149 2.72 -10.22 -19.50
C PHE A 149 1.85 -11.10 -18.60
N SER A 150 1.31 -12.20 -19.13
CA SER A 150 0.65 -13.21 -18.30
C SER A 150 1.67 -14.25 -17.87
N PHE A 151 1.81 -14.41 -16.57
CA PHE A 151 2.65 -15.41 -15.93
C PHE A 151 1.81 -16.60 -15.54
N ARG A 152 2.22 -17.78 -16.01
CA ARG A 152 1.65 -19.06 -15.60
C ARG A 152 2.51 -19.69 -14.53
N ALA A 153 1.86 -20.22 -13.50
CA ALA A 153 2.54 -21.03 -12.50
C ALA A 153 2.88 -22.43 -13.03
N ASP A 154 4.09 -22.91 -12.77
CA ASP A 154 4.46 -24.32 -13.03
C ASP A 154 3.78 -25.28 -12.02
N SER A 155 3.28 -24.77 -10.89
CA SER A 155 2.64 -25.52 -9.79
C SER A 155 1.16 -25.14 -9.63
N SER A 156 0.29 -26.13 -9.42
CA SER A 156 -1.15 -25.92 -9.17
C SER A 156 -1.49 -25.23 -7.84
N GLN A 157 -0.49 -24.96 -6.99
CA GLN A 157 -0.69 -24.26 -5.71
C GLN A 157 -0.64 -22.74 -5.85
N LEU A 158 -0.06 -22.27 -6.94
CA LEU A 158 0.18 -20.87 -7.26
C LEU A 158 -0.82 -20.42 -8.34
N ASP A 159 -1.37 -19.22 -8.18
CA ASP A 159 -2.31 -18.66 -9.14
C ASP A 159 -1.54 -17.90 -10.24
N ASP A 160 -2.06 -17.98 -11.47
CA ASP A 160 -1.58 -17.18 -12.61
C ASP A 160 -1.76 -15.68 -12.29
N TYR A 161 -0.84 -14.84 -12.77
CA TYR A 161 -0.91 -13.39 -12.56
C TYR A 161 -0.45 -12.63 -13.81
N THR A 162 -0.73 -11.33 -13.84
CA THR A 162 -0.34 -10.46 -14.95
C THR A 162 0.50 -9.29 -14.48
N VAL A 163 1.47 -8.88 -15.29
CA VAL A 163 2.28 -7.68 -15.06
C VAL A 163 2.14 -6.71 -16.21
N ILE A 164 1.95 -5.43 -15.91
CA ILE A 164 1.98 -4.35 -16.90
C ILE A 164 3.39 -3.77 -16.99
N ILE A 165 3.92 -3.67 -18.21
CA ILE A 165 5.18 -2.99 -18.54
C ILE A 165 4.97 -1.95 -19.65
N GLY A 166 5.88 -0.98 -19.77
CA GLY A 166 5.89 0.03 -20.84
C GLY A 166 7.12 -0.07 -21.73
N ILE A 167 6.92 0.05 -23.06
CA ILE A 167 7.96 0.09 -24.08
C ILE A 167 7.90 1.44 -24.82
N GLN A 168 9.02 2.16 -24.85
CA GLN A 168 9.10 3.50 -25.44
C GLN A 168 9.40 3.43 -26.93
N HIS A 169 8.89 4.39 -27.69
CA HIS A 169 9.08 4.52 -29.14
C HIS A 169 9.82 5.81 -29.50
N ASP A 170 10.76 5.73 -30.43
CA ASP A 170 11.46 6.90 -30.97
C ASP A 170 10.57 7.71 -31.94
N ASP A 171 11.11 8.77 -32.54
CA ASP A 171 10.37 9.60 -33.52
C ASP A 171 9.98 8.83 -34.79
N ASP A 172 10.71 7.77 -35.13
CA ASP A 172 10.46 6.92 -36.29
C ASP A 172 9.48 5.77 -35.96
N GLY A 173 9.06 5.65 -34.70
CA GLY A 173 8.16 4.61 -34.22
C GLY A 173 8.85 3.27 -33.97
N ASN A 174 10.17 3.24 -33.80
CA ASN A 174 10.88 2.03 -33.38
C ASN A 174 10.92 1.95 -31.85
N PRO A 175 10.75 0.75 -31.28
CA PRO A 175 10.84 0.57 -29.84
C PRO A 175 12.29 0.67 -29.35
N TYR A 176 12.45 1.12 -28.13
CA TYR A 176 13.73 1.17 -27.44
C TYR A 176 13.52 1.11 -25.93
N LEU A 177 14.61 0.87 -25.21
CA LEU A 177 14.62 0.89 -23.75
C LEU A 177 15.15 2.23 -23.26
N SER A 178 14.28 3.06 -22.68
CA SER A 178 14.70 4.35 -22.15
C SER A 178 15.42 4.20 -20.82
N ASP A 179 16.61 4.79 -20.73
CA ASP A 179 17.39 4.97 -19.50
C ASP A 179 16.56 5.62 -18.38
N LYS A 180 15.87 6.73 -18.67
CA LYS A 180 15.04 7.46 -17.70
C LYS A 180 13.88 6.62 -17.17
N TRP A 181 13.18 5.91 -18.06
CA TRP A 181 12.06 5.05 -17.68
C TRP A 181 12.53 3.93 -16.75
N ILE A 182 13.60 3.24 -17.14
CA ILE A 182 14.17 2.13 -16.39
C ILE A 182 14.74 2.61 -15.04
N GLN A 183 15.44 3.74 -15.00
CA GLN A 183 15.99 4.29 -13.76
C GLN A 183 14.90 4.65 -12.75
N SER A 184 13.78 5.25 -13.20
CA SER A 184 12.64 5.52 -12.32
C SER A 184 12.05 4.22 -11.73
N ILE A 185 11.91 3.17 -12.54
CA ILE A 185 11.46 1.86 -12.06
C ILE A 185 12.47 1.26 -11.07
N ASN A 186 13.77 1.34 -11.36
CA ASN A 186 14.82 0.82 -10.49
C ASN A 186 14.84 1.54 -9.14
N ASN A 187 14.61 2.86 -9.11
CA ASN A 187 14.53 3.63 -7.87
C ASN A 187 13.34 3.17 -7.00
N LEU A 188 12.16 2.97 -7.60
CA LEU A 188 11.00 2.41 -6.90
C LEU A 188 11.27 0.99 -6.38
N ASN A 189 12.01 0.18 -7.13
CA ASN A 189 12.39 -1.17 -6.72
C ASN A 189 13.39 -1.17 -5.55
N GLU A 190 14.36 -0.26 -5.56
CA GLU A 190 15.28 -0.11 -4.42
C GLU A 190 14.52 0.32 -3.16
N PHE A 191 13.64 1.31 -3.29
CA PHE A 191 12.79 1.77 -2.19
C PHE A 191 11.90 0.64 -1.64
N SER A 192 11.24 -0.14 -2.51
CA SER A 192 10.39 -1.26 -2.09
C SER A 192 11.18 -2.39 -1.43
N LYS A 193 12.41 -2.66 -1.88
CA LYS A 193 13.32 -3.61 -1.23
C LYS A 193 13.67 -3.17 0.18
N ILE A 194 14.01 -1.89 0.40
CA ILE A 194 14.29 -1.35 1.75
C ILE A 194 13.06 -1.48 2.63
N TYR A 195 11.87 -1.20 2.10
CA TYR A 195 10.61 -1.38 2.81
C TYR A 195 10.37 -2.83 3.25
N PHE A 196 10.43 -3.79 2.33
CA PHE A 196 10.23 -5.21 2.66
C PHE A 196 11.31 -5.76 3.59
N ASP A 197 12.57 -5.33 3.42
CA ASP A 197 13.66 -5.66 4.33
C ASP A 197 13.41 -5.12 5.75
N SER A 198 12.84 -3.92 5.88
CA SER A 198 12.54 -3.32 7.19
C SER A 198 11.48 -4.12 7.93
N ILE A 199 10.44 -4.60 7.23
CA ILE A 199 9.44 -5.49 7.82
C ILE A 199 10.09 -6.82 8.24
N GLU A 200 10.86 -7.45 7.36
CA GLU A 200 11.50 -8.75 7.65
C GLU A 200 12.48 -8.67 8.81
N LYS A 201 13.27 -7.58 8.89
CA LYS A 201 14.23 -7.33 9.96
C LYS A 201 13.59 -6.73 11.22
N GLN A 202 12.28 -6.45 11.20
CA GLN A 202 11.55 -5.79 12.28
C GLN A 202 12.15 -4.41 12.65
N ASP A 203 12.69 -3.71 11.66
CA ASP A 203 13.29 -2.38 11.82
C ASP A 203 12.21 -1.29 11.70
N SER A 204 11.59 -0.99 12.84
CA SER A 204 10.51 -0.01 12.92
C SER A 204 10.99 1.41 12.67
N ASP A 205 12.24 1.74 13.00
CA ASP A 205 12.77 3.09 12.78
C ASP A 205 12.99 3.35 11.28
N MET A 206 13.53 2.37 10.56
CA MET A 206 13.66 2.46 9.10
C MET A 206 12.28 2.53 8.42
N LEU A 207 11.33 1.71 8.86
CA LEU A 207 9.97 1.72 8.31
C LEU A 207 9.26 3.05 8.56
N ALA A 208 9.38 3.62 9.76
CA ALA A 208 8.85 4.95 10.06
C ALA A 208 9.51 6.03 9.18
N TRP A 209 10.84 5.98 9.01
CA TRP A 209 11.55 6.89 8.12
C TRP A 209 11.05 6.80 6.67
N LEU A 210 10.80 5.59 6.16
CA LEU A 210 10.22 5.40 4.82
C LEU A 210 8.83 6.03 4.68
N PHE A 211 7.96 5.91 5.69
CA PHE A 211 6.66 6.61 5.67
C PHE A 211 6.81 8.12 5.62
N THR A 212 7.81 8.70 6.30
CA THR A 212 8.06 10.15 6.19
C THR A 212 8.54 10.61 4.81
N GLN A 213 8.90 9.69 3.89
CA GLN A 213 9.25 10.06 2.52
C GLN A 213 8.03 10.37 1.65
N SER A 214 6.81 10.16 2.15
CA SER A 214 5.57 10.48 1.42
C SER A 214 5.16 11.95 1.49
N TYR A 215 5.89 12.79 2.24
CA TYR A 215 5.62 14.21 2.38
C TYR A 215 6.55 15.04 1.49
N GLU A 216 6.00 16.08 0.85
CA GLU A 216 6.80 17.04 0.08
C GLU A 216 7.71 17.89 0.97
N GLU A 217 7.26 18.17 2.19
CA GLU A 217 7.99 18.88 3.24
C GLU A 217 8.15 17.98 4.46
N SER A 218 9.13 18.27 5.33
CA SER A 218 9.31 17.50 6.56
C SER A 218 8.01 17.48 7.39
N PRO A 219 7.51 16.29 7.79
CA PRO A 219 6.27 16.20 8.56
C PRO A 219 6.41 16.88 9.93
N SER A 220 5.28 17.28 10.50
CA SER A 220 5.26 17.76 11.90
C SER A 220 5.63 16.63 12.86
N ASP A 221 6.09 16.97 14.07
CA ASP A 221 6.43 15.99 15.11
C ASP A 221 5.25 15.03 15.42
N GLN A 222 4.01 15.52 15.34
CA GLN A 222 2.81 14.70 15.53
C GLN A 222 2.66 13.67 14.40
N MET A 223 2.82 14.09 13.14
CA MET A 223 2.75 13.17 11.99
C MET A 223 3.89 12.16 12.01
N ALA A 224 5.11 12.58 12.33
CA ALA A 224 6.25 11.66 12.48
C ALA A 224 6.01 10.61 13.58
N LYS A 225 5.35 10.99 14.69
CA LYS A 225 4.94 10.05 15.73
C LYS A 225 3.88 9.07 15.22
N ILE A 226 2.88 9.55 14.47
CA ILE A 226 1.85 8.69 13.86
C ILE A 226 2.49 7.68 12.90
N ASP A 227 3.44 8.10 12.08
CA ASP A 227 4.17 7.21 11.17
C ASP A 227 5.00 6.17 11.94
N LYS A 228 5.55 6.55 13.11
CA LYS A 228 6.23 5.61 14.00
C LYS A 228 5.27 4.58 14.59
N ASP A 229 4.12 5.01 15.09
CA ASP A 229 3.09 4.12 15.63
C ASP A 229 2.56 3.18 14.52
N LYS A 230 2.39 3.68 13.30
CA LYS A 230 2.03 2.92 12.10
C LYS A 230 3.07 1.84 11.78
N ALA A 231 4.36 2.17 11.83
CA ALA A 231 5.45 1.23 11.62
C ALA A 231 5.46 0.12 12.69
N ASP A 232 5.29 0.47 13.96
CA ASP A 232 5.22 -0.49 15.06
C ASP A 232 4.03 -1.44 14.92
N LEU A 233 2.85 -0.93 14.55
CA LEU A 233 1.66 -1.75 14.29
C LEU A 233 1.91 -2.75 13.16
N LEU A 234 2.46 -2.29 12.03
CA LEU A 234 2.71 -3.15 10.88
C LEU A 234 3.72 -4.25 11.19
N ILE A 235 4.83 -3.92 11.84
CA ILE A 235 5.84 -4.91 12.26
C ILE A 235 5.25 -5.93 13.22
N ASN A 236 4.44 -5.48 14.19
CA ASN A 236 3.79 -6.39 15.12
C ASN A 236 2.82 -7.34 14.40
N TYR A 237 2.07 -6.84 13.42
CA TYR A 237 1.19 -7.67 12.61
C TYR A 237 1.96 -8.73 11.83
N TYR A 238 3.02 -8.33 11.10
CA TYR A 238 3.85 -9.28 10.37
C TYR A 238 4.53 -10.30 11.28
N ARG A 239 5.05 -9.87 12.43
CA ARG A 239 5.72 -10.76 13.38
C ARG A 239 4.78 -11.78 14.03
N LEU A 240 3.55 -11.38 14.33
CA LEU A 240 2.63 -12.17 15.16
C LEU A 240 1.57 -12.92 14.34
N GLN A 241 1.20 -12.44 13.16
CA GLN A 241 0.06 -12.95 12.41
C GLN A 241 0.45 -13.54 11.05
N VAL A 242 1.47 -12.99 10.37
CA VAL A 242 1.81 -13.40 9.00
C VAL A 242 2.96 -14.40 9.02
N LYS A 243 2.80 -15.53 8.30
CA LYS A 243 3.84 -16.57 8.18
C LYS A 243 4.69 -16.43 6.92
N THR A 244 4.15 -15.87 5.85
CA THR A 244 4.86 -15.67 4.58
C THR A 244 5.80 -14.48 4.66
N SER A 245 6.96 -14.56 3.99
CA SER A 245 7.90 -13.43 3.99
C SER A 245 7.37 -12.31 3.08
N PRO A 246 7.53 -11.03 3.43
CA PRO A 246 7.26 -9.93 2.49
C PRO A 246 8.06 -10.03 1.18
N LYS A 247 9.22 -10.70 1.19
CA LYS A 247 10.04 -10.96 -0.01
C LYS A 247 9.39 -11.96 -0.97
N ASP A 248 8.39 -12.69 -0.50
CA ASP A 248 7.62 -13.61 -1.32
C ASP A 248 6.64 -12.91 -2.28
N SER A 249 6.51 -11.59 -2.17
CA SER A 249 5.60 -10.77 -2.97
C SER A 249 6.04 -10.72 -4.43
N ILE A 250 5.05 -10.72 -5.33
CA ILE A 250 5.23 -10.80 -6.77
C ILE A 250 4.81 -9.47 -7.39
N PRO A 251 5.61 -8.86 -8.29
CA PRO A 251 5.21 -7.63 -8.95
C PRO A 251 4.01 -7.88 -9.87
N ILE A 252 3.05 -6.95 -9.87
CA ILE A 252 1.86 -6.97 -10.74
C ILE A 252 1.73 -5.68 -11.57
N VAL A 253 2.42 -4.61 -11.18
CA VAL A 253 2.53 -3.36 -11.94
C VAL A 253 3.97 -2.86 -11.84
N LEU A 254 4.56 -2.51 -12.99
CA LEU A 254 5.93 -2.02 -13.09
C LEU A 254 6.01 -0.77 -13.98
N LEU A 255 5.72 0.39 -13.39
CA LEU A 255 5.71 1.69 -14.07
C LEU A 255 6.59 2.72 -13.31
N PRO A 256 7.12 3.75 -13.99
CA PRO A 256 7.93 4.79 -13.36
C PRO A 256 7.31 5.51 -12.17
N ASN A 257 5.98 5.68 -12.16
CA ASN A 257 5.25 6.35 -11.08
C ASN A 257 4.56 5.35 -10.14
N LYS A 258 4.59 4.04 -10.43
CA LYS A 258 3.81 3.06 -9.67
C LYS A 258 4.40 1.65 -9.76
N MET A 259 4.64 1.06 -8.60
CA MET A 259 5.01 -0.36 -8.47
C MET A 259 4.08 -1.03 -7.48
N SER A 260 3.43 -2.13 -7.89
CA SER A 260 2.53 -2.87 -7.01
C SER A 260 2.98 -4.32 -6.89
N PHE A 261 2.91 -4.86 -5.68
CA PHE A 261 3.29 -6.22 -5.36
C PHE A 261 2.12 -6.97 -4.72
N LEU A 262 1.80 -8.14 -5.28
CA LEU A 262 0.83 -9.08 -4.74
C LEU A 262 1.52 -10.06 -3.81
N GLN A 263 1.02 -10.20 -2.59
CA GLN A 263 1.51 -11.16 -1.61
C GLN A 263 0.37 -12.11 -1.22
N ASN A 264 0.64 -13.41 -1.25
CA ASN A 264 -0.21 -14.40 -0.57
C ASN A 264 0.13 -14.39 0.93
N LEU A 265 -0.87 -14.13 1.76
CA LEU A 265 -0.76 -14.09 3.21
C LEU A 265 -1.23 -15.42 3.79
N GLU A 266 -0.30 -16.15 4.40
CA GLU A 266 -0.67 -17.23 5.32
C GLU A 266 -0.79 -16.66 6.73
N ILE A 267 -2.02 -16.44 7.18
CA ILE A 267 -2.30 -15.84 8.48
C ILE A 267 -2.47 -16.93 9.56
N GLN A 268 -1.93 -16.68 10.75
CA GLN A 268 -2.09 -17.58 11.89
C GLN A 268 -3.57 -17.74 12.24
N ASN A 269 -4.05 -18.99 12.35
CA ASN A 269 -5.43 -19.34 12.67
C ASN A 269 -6.48 -18.94 11.62
N ASN A 270 -6.06 -18.66 10.38
CA ASN A 270 -6.94 -18.53 9.23
C ASN A 270 -6.59 -19.62 8.21
N ASP A 271 -7.55 -20.47 7.85
CA ASP A 271 -7.35 -21.54 6.86
C ASP A 271 -7.61 -21.06 5.42
N GLY A 272 -8.02 -19.79 5.25
CA GLY A 272 -8.22 -19.17 3.94
C GLY A 272 -6.93 -18.63 3.32
N LYS A 273 -6.88 -18.62 1.97
CA LYS A 273 -5.90 -17.81 1.23
C LYS A 273 -6.35 -16.35 1.28
N GLU A 274 -5.50 -15.47 1.77
CA GLU A 274 -5.74 -14.03 1.77
C GLU A 274 -4.67 -13.35 0.91
N TYR A 275 -5.08 -12.38 0.10
CA TYR A 275 -4.18 -11.67 -0.79
C TYR A 275 -4.08 -10.21 -0.36
N ARG A 276 -2.87 -9.69 -0.40
CA ARG A 276 -2.54 -8.29 -0.10
C ARG A 276 -1.81 -7.70 -1.28
N THR A 277 -2.19 -6.48 -1.65
CA THR A 277 -1.44 -5.69 -2.64
C THR A 277 -0.78 -4.52 -1.94
N CYS A 278 0.55 -4.52 -1.88
CA CYS A 278 1.34 -3.37 -1.43
C CYS A 278 1.70 -2.52 -2.64
N THR A 279 1.45 -1.22 -2.58
CA THR A 279 1.70 -0.30 -3.70
C THR A 279 2.63 0.83 -3.28
N PHE A 280 3.61 1.10 -4.13
CA PHE A 280 4.50 2.24 -4.06
C PHE A 280 4.14 3.17 -5.20
N SER A 281 3.75 4.41 -4.88
CA SER A 281 3.40 5.43 -5.87
C SER A 281 4.38 6.57 -5.77
N GLN A 282 4.89 7.05 -6.90
CA GLN A 282 5.81 8.16 -6.99
C GLN A 282 5.14 9.33 -7.71
N LYS A 283 5.19 10.49 -7.06
CA LYS A 283 4.77 11.76 -7.64
C LYS A 283 5.93 12.74 -7.52
N ASN A 284 6.51 13.12 -8.66
CA ASN A 284 7.82 13.76 -8.73
C ASN A 284 8.87 12.95 -7.94
N ASP A 285 9.48 13.53 -6.90
CA ASP A 285 10.50 12.86 -6.08
C ASP A 285 9.94 12.31 -4.75
N VAL A 286 8.62 12.38 -4.55
CA VAL A 286 7.94 11.89 -3.34
C VAL A 286 7.39 10.50 -3.59
N ILE A 287 7.72 9.56 -2.71
CA ILE A 287 7.24 8.17 -2.79
C ILE A 287 6.30 7.91 -1.62
N SER A 288 5.06 7.52 -1.93
CA SER A 288 4.07 7.08 -0.95
C SER A 288 3.91 5.56 -0.99
N ILE A 289 3.63 4.99 0.18
CA ILE A 289 3.38 3.58 0.38
C ILE A 289 1.91 3.42 0.75
N SER A 290 1.20 2.59 0.01
CA SER A 290 -0.14 2.11 0.37
C SER A 290 -0.02 0.64 0.70
N ASP A 291 -0.18 0.35 1.99
CA ASP A 291 -0.13 -0.99 2.52
C ASP A 291 -1.35 -1.31 3.37
N PRO A 292 -2.26 -2.19 2.91
CA PRO A 292 -3.42 -2.59 3.68
C PRO A 292 -3.02 -3.27 5.01
N TYR A 293 -3.53 -2.72 6.10
CA TYR A 293 -3.45 -3.29 7.44
C TYR A 293 -4.88 -3.59 7.94
N PRO A 294 -5.12 -4.74 8.60
CA PRO A 294 -6.44 -5.11 9.11
C PRO A 294 -6.80 -4.31 10.37
N GLU A 295 -6.96 -3.00 10.22
CA GLU A 295 -7.37 -2.09 11.27
C GLU A 295 -8.81 -2.39 11.69
N MET A 296 -9.08 -2.44 12.99
CA MET A 296 -10.39 -2.77 13.54
C MET A 296 -10.89 -1.67 14.46
N ILE A 297 -12.21 -1.45 14.51
CA ILE A 297 -12.82 -0.52 15.46
C ILE A 297 -12.37 -0.89 16.88
N LYS A 298 -11.74 0.05 17.58
CA LYS A 298 -11.35 -0.16 18.98
C LYS A 298 -12.62 -0.24 19.83
N ASN A 299 -12.72 -1.25 20.71
CA ASN A 299 -13.91 -1.46 21.55
C ASN A 299 -14.36 -0.21 22.31
N MET A 300 -13.43 0.63 22.76
CA MET A 300 -13.76 1.88 23.45
C MET A 300 -14.62 2.81 22.57
N HIS A 301 -14.34 2.88 21.26
CA HIS A 301 -15.04 3.74 20.30
C HIS A 301 -16.49 3.29 20.01
N LEU A 302 -16.96 2.20 20.62
CA LEU A 302 -18.37 1.80 20.60
C LEU A 302 -19.20 2.55 21.65
N ASN A 303 -18.56 3.28 22.57
CA ASN A 303 -19.23 4.11 23.56
C ASN A 303 -19.44 5.53 23.04
N VAL A 304 -20.63 6.06 23.26
CA VAL A 304 -21.03 7.41 22.86
C VAL A 304 -21.16 8.29 24.10
N TYR A 305 -20.58 9.48 24.03
CA TYR A 305 -20.65 10.50 25.06
C TYR A 305 -21.34 11.74 24.52
N TYR A 306 -22.17 12.39 25.33
CA TYR A 306 -22.78 13.68 25.06
C TYR A 306 -22.41 14.66 26.17
N LYS A 307 -21.81 15.82 25.79
CA LYS A 307 -21.32 16.82 26.75
C LYS A 307 -20.43 16.19 27.83
N ASP A 308 -19.51 15.32 27.40
CA ASP A 308 -18.55 14.60 28.25
C ASP A 308 -19.16 13.59 29.25
N GLU A 309 -20.47 13.35 29.19
CA GLU A 309 -21.15 12.30 29.97
C GLU A 309 -21.49 11.09 29.10
N PHE A 310 -21.40 9.90 29.68
CA PHE A 310 -21.75 8.67 28.97
C PHE A 310 -23.23 8.68 28.59
N LEU A 311 -23.51 8.53 27.30
CA LEU A 311 -24.87 8.50 26.77
C LEU A 311 -25.36 7.07 26.57
N LEU A 312 -24.61 6.29 25.79
CA LEU A 312 -24.94 4.92 25.45
C LEU A 312 -23.72 4.14 24.98
N SER A 313 -23.83 2.82 24.98
CA SER A 313 -22.85 1.93 24.37
C SER A 313 -23.52 1.16 23.22
N TRP A 314 -22.98 1.29 22.00
CA TRP A 314 -23.56 0.58 20.87
C TRP A 314 -23.47 -0.94 21.07
N SER A 315 -22.35 -1.41 21.61
CA SER A 315 -22.16 -2.78 22.05
C SER A 315 -21.28 -2.83 23.30
N ASN A 316 -21.75 -3.54 24.33
CA ASN A 316 -21.03 -3.71 25.59
C ASN A 316 -20.59 -5.17 25.74
N ASN A 317 -19.27 -5.41 25.68
CA ASN A 317 -18.68 -6.76 25.68
C ASN A 317 -19.28 -7.69 24.61
N GLY A 318 -19.66 -7.08 23.51
CA GLY A 318 -20.24 -7.73 22.36
C GLY A 318 -21.74 -8.05 22.45
N ILE A 319 -22.45 -7.43 23.40
CA ILE A 319 -23.89 -7.61 23.53
C ILE A 319 -24.57 -6.30 23.17
N ARG A 320 -25.39 -6.36 22.12
CA ARG A 320 -26.28 -5.26 21.74
C ARG A 320 -27.47 -5.18 22.68
N GLN A 321 -27.73 -3.97 23.15
CA GLN A 321 -28.78 -3.71 24.13
C GLN A 321 -30.01 -3.08 23.48
N THR A 322 -31.17 -3.32 24.08
CA THR A 322 -32.39 -2.58 23.75
C THR A 322 -32.39 -1.27 24.52
N TYR A 323 -32.52 -0.16 23.80
CA TYR A 323 -32.64 1.18 24.35
C TYR A 323 -34.09 1.64 24.35
N TYR A 324 -34.40 2.57 25.25
CA TYR A 324 -35.72 3.18 25.39
C TYR A 324 -35.58 4.69 25.25
N SER A 325 -36.59 5.35 24.69
CA SER A 325 -36.55 6.77 24.40
C SER A 325 -36.44 7.66 25.64
N TYR A 326 -37.00 7.26 26.78
CA TYR A 326 -37.14 8.14 27.96
C TYR A 326 -35.79 8.71 28.46
N PRO A 327 -34.76 7.89 28.77
CA PRO A 327 -33.45 8.43 29.17
C PRO A 327 -32.79 9.33 28.12
N LEU A 328 -32.94 9.00 26.84
CA LEU A 328 -32.34 9.77 25.75
C LEU A 328 -33.09 11.08 25.50
N ASN A 329 -34.42 11.10 25.62
CA ASN A 329 -35.23 12.29 25.46
C ASN A 329 -34.95 13.31 26.58
N ASP A 330 -34.70 12.84 27.80
CA ASP A 330 -34.33 13.69 28.93
C ASP A 330 -32.99 14.41 28.70
N ILE A 331 -32.04 13.76 28.00
CA ILE A 331 -30.69 14.28 27.76
C ILE A 331 -30.60 15.08 26.45
N LEU A 332 -31.17 14.56 25.37
CA LEU A 332 -31.02 15.06 23.99
C LEU A 332 -32.22 15.88 23.50
N GLY A 333 -33.31 15.94 24.27
CA GLY A 333 -34.56 16.60 23.89
C GLY A 333 -35.50 15.71 23.06
N GLU A 334 -36.50 16.31 22.42
CA GLU A 334 -37.50 15.55 21.67
C GLU A 334 -37.02 15.11 20.27
N PRO A 335 -37.20 13.83 19.89
CA PRO A 335 -36.77 13.36 18.58
C PRO A 335 -37.81 13.57 17.47
N SER A 336 -37.32 13.68 16.24
CA SER A 336 -38.09 13.34 15.04
C SER A 336 -38.05 11.83 14.81
N ILE A 337 -39.19 11.22 14.51
CA ILE A 337 -39.32 9.76 14.33
C ILE A 337 -39.98 9.48 12.99
N ILE A 338 -39.28 8.73 12.13
CA ILE A 338 -39.73 8.40 10.77
C ILE A 338 -39.51 6.90 10.54
N LYS A 339 -40.54 6.20 10.05
CA LYS A 339 -40.38 4.81 9.63
C LYS A 339 -39.42 4.72 8.46
N THR A 340 -38.47 3.81 8.50
CA THR A 340 -37.42 3.69 7.48
C THR A 340 -37.16 2.23 7.13
N SER A 341 -36.27 2.00 6.18
CA SER A 341 -35.78 0.68 5.78
C SER A 341 -34.26 0.75 5.62
N LEU A 342 -33.55 -0.29 6.02
CA LEU A 342 -32.14 -0.44 5.69
C LEU A 342 -32.02 -1.14 4.34
N SER A 343 -31.26 -0.58 3.40
CA SER A 343 -31.00 -1.17 2.08
C SER A 343 -30.30 -2.54 2.15
N THR A 344 -29.76 -2.89 3.32
CA THR A 344 -29.03 -4.12 3.59
C THR A 344 -29.85 -5.17 4.34
N SER A 345 -31.09 -4.89 4.78
CA SER A 345 -31.91 -5.93 5.41
C SER A 345 -32.55 -6.84 4.36
N LEU A 346 -32.45 -8.15 4.59
CA LEU A 346 -33.06 -9.20 3.76
C LEU A 346 -34.53 -9.47 4.14
N ASP A 347 -35.00 -8.95 5.29
CA ASP A 347 -36.33 -9.21 5.81
C ASP A 347 -37.26 -7.98 5.63
N GLU A 348 -38.22 -8.10 4.71
CA GLU A 348 -39.24 -7.07 4.45
C GLU A 348 -40.14 -6.77 5.67
N ASN A 349 -40.09 -7.62 6.71
CA ASN A 349 -40.86 -7.49 7.94
C ASN A 349 -40.11 -6.75 9.07
N ASP A 350 -38.86 -6.33 8.86
CA ASP A 350 -38.13 -5.60 9.89
C ASP A 350 -38.68 -4.18 10.07
N ASN A 351 -39.04 -3.85 11.31
CA ASN A 351 -39.51 -2.52 11.68
C ASN A 351 -38.34 -1.63 12.07
N TYR A 352 -37.74 -0.99 11.06
CA TYR A 352 -36.73 0.04 11.27
C TYR A 352 -37.34 1.43 11.42
N TRP A 353 -36.77 2.21 12.33
CA TRP A 353 -37.17 3.58 12.60
C TRP A 353 -35.94 4.47 12.68
N ARG A 354 -35.98 5.60 11.96
CA ARG A 354 -35.00 6.67 12.11
C ARG A 354 -35.46 7.61 13.22
N ILE A 355 -34.62 7.76 14.23
CA ILE A 355 -34.80 8.63 15.39
C ILE A 355 -33.74 9.74 15.29
N THR A 356 -34.17 10.97 15.06
CA THR A 356 -33.25 12.11 14.87
C THR A 356 -33.41 13.09 16.03
N TYR A 357 -32.36 13.21 16.83
CA TYR A 357 -32.15 14.27 17.81
C TYR A 357 -31.33 15.41 17.18
N PRO A 358 -31.23 16.59 17.82
CA PRO A 358 -30.50 17.73 17.25
C PRO A 358 -29.05 17.45 16.85
N GLU A 359 -28.35 16.58 17.59
CA GLU A 359 -26.90 16.33 17.40
C GLU A 359 -26.57 14.87 17.06
N ILE A 360 -27.56 13.98 16.96
CA ILE A 360 -27.32 12.56 16.69
C ILE A 360 -28.54 11.93 16.03
N SER A 361 -28.32 11.10 15.01
CA SER A 361 -29.36 10.28 14.40
C SER A 361 -29.09 8.80 14.64
N LEU A 362 -30.14 8.08 15.01
CA LEU A 362 -30.12 6.65 15.26
C LEU A 362 -31.04 5.95 14.27
N ILE A 363 -30.65 4.77 13.79
CA ILE A 363 -31.59 3.81 13.21
C ILE A 363 -31.72 2.66 14.18
N ILE A 364 -32.95 2.38 14.60
CA ILE A 364 -33.26 1.29 15.52
C ILE A 364 -34.06 0.21 14.80
N ARG A 365 -33.92 -1.03 15.26
CA ARG A 365 -34.84 -2.13 14.97
C ARG A 365 -35.74 -2.34 16.19
N GLY A 366 -37.05 -2.13 16.02
CA GLY A 366 -38.00 -2.20 17.13
C GLY A 366 -39.30 -1.45 16.88
N THR A 367 -39.78 -0.77 17.91
CA THR A 367 -41.08 -0.07 17.92
C THR A 367 -40.88 1.43 18.14
N ALA A 368 -41.66 2.26 17.44
CA ALA A 368 -41.68 3.70 17.66
C ALA A 368 -43.06 4.30 17.42
N ASP A 369 -43.39 5.36 18.16
CA ASP A 369 -44.57 6.19 17.99
C ASP A 369 -44.15 7.65 17.79
N SER A 370 -44.39 8.18 16.58
CA SER A 370 -44.01 9.54 16.21
C SER A 370 -44.85 10.64 16.84
N LYS A 371 -46.05 10.32 17.35
CA LYS A 371 -46.93 11.25 18.08
C LYS A 371 -46.48 11.36 19.53
N ASP A 372 -46.25 10.21 20.17
CA ASP A 372 -45.86 10.15 21.58
C ASP A 372 -44.34 10.34 21.80
N LYS A 373 -43.58 10.52 20.71
CA LYS A 373 -42.11 10.70 20.72
C LYS A 373 -41.39 9.57 21.46
N SER A 374 -41.99 8.37 21.44
CA SER A 374 -41.53 7.21 22.18
C SER A 374 -40.99 6.15 21.24
N TRP A 375 -39.96 5.44 21.67
CA TRP A 375 -39.38 4.33 20.92
C TRP A 375 -38.65 3.36 21.83
N SER A 376 -38.53 2.11 21.36
CA SER A 376 -37.67 1.10 21.98
C SER A 376 -37.14 0.14 20.93
N GLY A 377 -35.85 -0.17 21.00
CA GLY A 377 -35.24 -1.07 20.04
C GLY A 377 -33.74 -1.21 20.19
N VAL A 378 -33.16 -2.09 19.38
CA VAL A 378 -31.71 -2.25 19.25
C VAL A 378 -31.20 -1.20 18.26
N ILE A 379 -30.12 -0.51 18.61
CA ILE A 379 -29.48 0.47 17.73
C ILE A 379 -28.68 -0.26 16.67
N GLU A 380 -29.00 0.00 15.41
CA GLU A 380 -28.37 -0.63 14.23
C GLU A 380 -27.41 0.32 13.52
N ARG A 381 -27.64 1.63 13.70
CA ARG A 381 -26.81 2.68 13.13
C ARG A 381 -26.81 3.92 14.01
N ILE A 382 -25.64 4.52 14.14
CA ILE A 382 -25.42 5.83 14.73
C ILE A 382 -24.81 6.72 13.66
N GLU A 383 -25.40 7.89 13.44
CA GLU A 383 -24.96 8.89 12.47
C GLU A 383 -24.65 10.20 13.22
N MET A 384 -23.45 10.72 13.00
CA MET A 384 -22.99 12.03 13.47
C MET A 384 -22.54 12.85 12.27
N ASP A 385 -22.88 14.13 12.28
CA ASP A 385 -22.60 15.08 11.19
C ASP A 385 -22.13 16.43 11.75
N ALA A 386 -22.07 17.46 10.89
CA ALA A 386 -21.61 18.79 11.26
C ALA A 386 -22.36 19.44 12.44
N GLU A 387 -23.59 19.00 12.76
CA GLU A 387 -24.35 19.49 13.91
C GLU A 387 -23.99 18.79 15.22
N SER A 388 -23.29 17.64 15.18
CA SER A 388 -22.85 16.83 16.32
C SER A 388 -21.70 17.45 17.12
N LYS A 389 -21.88 18.65 17.67
CA LYS A 389 -20.81 19.46 18.30
C LYS A 389 -20.37 18.93 19.67
N ASN A 390 -21.28 18.30 20.40
CA ASN A 390 -21.11 17.83 21.77
C ASN A 390 -21.07 16.29 21.89
N ILE A 391 -21.09 15.58 20.77
CA ILE A 391 -21.01 14.12 20.75
C ILE A 391 -19.55 13.69 20.50
N SER A 392 -19.14 12.62 21.17
CA SER A 392 -17.86 11.95 20.92
C SER A 392 -17.98 10.44 21.10
N LEU A 393 -17.13 9.69 20.39
CA LEU A 393 -16.95 8.25 20.56
C LEU A 393 -15.69 7.96 21.37
N GLY A 394 -15.68 6.85 22.12
CA GLY A 394 -14.50 6.41 22.86
C GLY A 394 -14.46 6.90 24.28
N GLU A 395 -14.22 8.20 24.38
CA GLU A 395 -14.03 8.96 25.60
C GLU A 395 -14.69 10.34 25.43
N PRO A 396 -14.90 11.08 26.53
CA PRO A 396 -15.24 12.50 26.49
C PRO A 396 -14.33 13.30 25.56
N LYS A 397 -14.87 14.31 24.88
CA LYS A 397 -14.19 15.12 23.83
C LYS A 397 -12.90 15.79 24.32
N THR A 398 -12.77 15.97 25.63
CA THR A 398 -11.61 16.57 26.29
C THR A 398 -10.45 15.61 26.55
N LYS A 399 -10.60 14.31 26.28
CA LYS A 399 -9.60 13.28 26.56
C LYS A 399 -8.98 12.68 25.31
N GLU A 400 -7.78 12.15 25.50
CA GLU A 400 -7.11 11.32 24.50
C GLU A 400 -7.92 10.03 24.25
N GLY A 401 -8.10 9.67 22.98
CA GLY A 401 -8.94 8.53 22.57
C GLY A 401 -10.38 8.89 22.19
N ALA A 402 -10.75 10.17 22.25
CA ALA A 402 -12.04 10.63 21.73
C ALA A 402 -12.00 10.80 20.21
N ILE A 403 -13.13 10.48 19.55
CA ILE A 403 -13.36 10.76 18.14
C ILE A 403 -14.64 11.58 18.01
N TYR A 404 -14.58 12.70 17.30
CA TYR A 404 -15.70 13.63 17.19
C TYR A 404 -15.64 14.43 15.89
N ILE A 405 -16.79 15.00 15.50
CA ILE A 405 -16.88 15.81 14.29
C ILE A 405 -16.12 17.13 14.43
N GLY A 406 -15.32 17.46 13.41
CA GLY A 406 -14.42 18.60 13.40
C GLY A 406 -13.06 18.34 14.06
N MET A 407 -12.76 17.10 14.49
CA MET A 407 -11.40 16.76 14.95
C MET A 407 -10.40 16.83 13.79
N SER A 408 -9.16 17.22 14.08
CA SER A 408 -8.10 17.27 13.07
C SER A 408 -7.79 15.87 12.55
N LEU A 409 -7.33 15.78 11.30
CA LEU A 409 -6.93 14.50 10.73
C LEU A 409 -5.76 13.86 11.48
N SER A 410 -4.79 14.65 11.96
CA SER A 410 -3.67 14.10 12.73
C SER A 410 -4.13 13.47 14.05
N ASP A 411 -5.12 14.07 14.74
CA ASP A 411 -5.69 13.47 15.95
C ASP A 411 -6.47 12.20 15.63
N PHE A 412 -7.16 12.16 14.48
CA PHE A 412 -7.87 10.97 14.02
C PHE A 412 -6.91 9.84 13.64
N TYR A 413 -5.83 10.14 12.91
CA TYR A 413 -4.81 9.16 12.53
C TYR A 413 -4.00 8.65 13.73
N SER A 414 -3.92 9.43 14.82
CA SER A 414 -3.39 8.92 16.09
C SER A 414 -4.25 7.78 16.67
N GLN A 415 -5.52 7.69 16.26
CA GLN A 415 -6.39 6.57 16.60
C GLN A 415 -6.43 5.48 15.54
N TYR A 416 -6.46 5.86 14.26
CA TYR A 416 -6.62 4.96 13.12
C TYR A 416 -5.66 5.32 11.98
N PRO A 417 -4.35 5.00 12.10
CA PRO A 417 -3.31 5.44 11.15
C PRO A 417 -3.38 4.80 9.76
N PHE A 418 -4.16 3.73 9.59
CA PHE A 418 -4.35 3.05 8.30
C PHE A 418 -5.70 3.35 7.65
N SER A 419 -6.50 4.25 8.24
CA SER A 419 -7.78 4.64 7.67
C SER A 419 -7.69 5.20 6.24
N PRO A 420 -6.65 5.96 5.84
CA PRO A 420 -6.56 6.45 4.46
C PRO A 420 -6.43 5.33 3.42
N GLU A 421 -5.71 4.25 3.73
CA GLU A 421 -5.56 3.08 2.85
C GLU A 421 -6.84 2.23 2.76
N ALA A 422 -7.73 2.35 3.74
CA ALA A 422 -9.01 1.64 3.83
C ALA A 422 -10.21 2.51 3.41
N ASP A 423 -9.98 3.61 2.69
CA ASP A 423 -11.01 4.58 2.28
C ASP A 423 -11.88 5.06 3.46
N TYR A 424 -11.28 5.15 4.65
CA TYR A 424 -11.93 5.54 5.90
C TYR A 424 -13.11 4.64 6.31
N ILE A 425 -13.09 3.38 5.87
CA ILE A 425 -14.02 2.32 6.28
C ILE A 425 -13.27 1.38 7.21
N ILE A 426 -13.57 1.46 8.51
CA ILE A 426 -12.89 0.67 9.53
C ILE A 426 -13.82 -0.47 9.95
N PRO A 427 -13.49 -1.74 9.65
CA PRO A 427 -14.31 -2.88 10.03
C PRO A 427 -14.30 -3.10 11.54
N GLY A 428 -15.36 -3.72 12.04
CA GLY A 428 -15.50 -4.18 13.40
C GLY A 428 -16.23 -5.51 13.43
N LYS A 429 -16.06 -6.26 14.53
CA LYS A 429 -16.77 -7.51 14.74
C LYS A 429 -17.35 -7.55 16.13
N ASP A 430 -18.63 -7.90 16.20
CA ASP A 430 -19.34 -8.07 17.45
C ASP A 430 -20.08 -9.42 17.48
N GLN A 431 -19.64 -10.37 18.31
CA GLN A 431 -20.27 -11.69 18.53
C GLN A 431 -20.88 -12.38 17.28
N ASN A 432 -20.19 -12.24 16.12
CA ASN A 432 -20.52 -12.76 14.78
C ASN A 432 -21.32 -11.83 13.85
N GLU A 433 -21.78 -10.67 14.32
CA GLU A 433 -22.27 -9.59 13.48
C GLU A 433 -21.10 -8.75 12.98
N LYS A 434 -21.11 -8.45 11.68
CA LYS A 434 -20.15 -7.52 11.08
C LYS A 434 -20.65 -6.11 11.32
N MET A 435 -19.72 -5.22 11.62
CA MET A 435 -19.99 -3.79 11.72
C MET A 435 -18.87 -3.01 11.07
N GLU A 436 -19.12 -1.74 10.82
CA GLU A 436 -18.10 -0.83 10.32
C GLU A 436 -18.34 0.59 10.82
N MET A 437 -17.25 1.34 10.87
CA MET A 437 -17.23 2.77 11.07
C MET A 437 -16.81 3.42 9.76
N VAL A 438 -17.71 4.16 9.14
CA VAL A 438 -17.45 4.93 7.93
C VAL A 438 -17.22 6.38 8.36
N VAL A 439 -16.05 6.91 8.05
CA VAL A 439 -15.67 8.29 8.37
C VAL A 439 -15.57 9.08 7.08
N GLN A 440 -16.22 10.23 7.01
CA GLN A 440 -16.01 11.16 5.91
C GLN A 440 -15.12 12.29 6.40
N VAL A 441 -14.09 12.60 5.62
CA VAL A 441 -13.13 13.64 5.94
C VAL A 441 -13.08 14.68 4.82
N ASN A 442 -12.64 15.89 5.17
CA ASN A 442 -12.15 16.84 4.18
C ASN A 442 -10.62 16.91 4.26
N LYS A 443 -9.99 17.94 3.68
CA LYS A 443 -8.52 18.07 3.70
C LYS A 443 -7.90 18.28 5.10
N GLU A 444 -8.71 18.64 6.10
CA GLU A 444 -8.21 19.10 7.40
C GLU A 444 -8.83 18.36 8.60
N SER A 445 -10.07 17.85 8.46
CA SER A 445 -10.85 17.35 9.61
C SER A 445 -11.93 16.34 9.24
N VAL A 446 -12.39 15.61 10.27
CA VAL A 446 -13.54 14.71 10.20
C VAL A 446 -14.84 15.49 10.04
N GLN A 447 -15.66 15.13 9.05
CA GLN A 447 -16.91 15.80 8.68
C GLN A 447 -18.16 15.04 9.10
N SER A 448 -18.13 13.71 8.99
CA SER A 448 -19.21 12.85 9.43
C SER A 448 -18.67 11.50 9.88
N LEU A 449 -19.44 10.83 10.73
CA LEU A 449 -19.12 9.50 11.24
C LEU A 449 -20.38 8.67 11.29
N ILE A 450 -20.33 7.50 10.66
CA ILE A 450 -21.40 6.52 10.68
C ILE A 450 -20.88 5.22 11.27
N LEU A 451 -21.50 4.78 12.34
CA LEU A 451 -21.25 3.48 12.94
C LEU A 451 -22.45 2.58 12.63
N ARG A 452 -22.28 1.46 11.92
CA ARG A 452 -23.40 0.67 11.39
C ARG A 452 -23.16 -0.84 11.33
N SER A 453 -24.23 -1.61 11.48
CA SER A 453 -24.25 -3.03 11.17
C SER A 453 -24.04 -3.28 9.68
N VAL A 454 -23.36 -4.37 9.34
CA VAL A 454 -23.20 -4.89 7.98
C VAL A 454 -23.82 -6.28 7.95
N TYR A 455 -24.85 -6.44 7.11
CA TYR A 455 -25.64 -7.67 6.98
C TYR A 455 -25.22 -8.48 5.76
#